data_AF-A0A1F6NIR9-F1
#
_entry.id   AF-A0A1F6NIR9-F1
#
_cell.length_a   1.000
_cell.length_b   1.000
_cell.length_c   1.000
_cell.angle_alpha   90.00
_cell.angle_beta   90.00
_cell.angle_gamma   90.00
#
_symmetry.space_group_name_H-M   'P 1'
#
loop_
_entity.id
_entity.type
_entity.pdbx_description
1 polymer ?
#
loop_
_entity_poly.entity_id
_entity_poly.type
_entity_poly.pdbx_seq_one_letter_code
_entity_poly.pdbx_strand_id
1 'polypeptide(L)'
;MGVGTIDVDAPESFKPEIAQDPNIFGGKWFLAFATQDKGSGIDHYEIREDLGFRIKNLGGIIKKFLIPKSYLLNSWQEVESPYVLKDQKLKSWVYIKAIDKAGNERIEVIPQKYPFQWYESWLWWGIIIVGFAIAYALKKFLWRKIIH
;
A
#
# COMPACT_ATOMS: atom_id res chain seq x y z
N MET A 1 26.13 20.85 35.62
CA MET A 1 25.02 20.24 34.88
C MET A 1 25.30 20.48 33.41
N GLY A 2 25.69 19.46 32.66
CA GLY A 2 25.94 19.61 31.22
C GLY A 2 24.63 19.95 30.53
N VAL A 3 24.62 21.02 29.75
CA VAL A 3 23.51 21.32 28.84
C VAL A 3 23.52 20.21 27.80
N GLY A 4 22.65 19.21 27.96
CA GLY A 4 22.44 18.19 26.93
C GLY A 4 21.94 18.90 25.68
N THR A 5 22.71 18.86 24.60
CA THR A 5 22.28 19.37 23.30
C THR A 5 21.12 18.51 22.84
N ILE A 6 19.94 19.11 22.66
CA ILE A 6 18.78 18.43 22.08
C ILE A 6 19.13 18.15 20.62
N ASP A 7 19.05 16.87 20.25
CA ASP A 7 19.21 16.43 18.88
C ASP A 7 17.95 16.76 18.07
N VAL A 8 18.13 17.45 16.95
CA VAL A 8 17.06 17.91 16.06
C VAL A 8 17.29 17.45 14.62
N ASP A 9 18.39 16.73 14.37
CA ASP A 9 18.76 16.27 13.05
C ASP A 9 18.07 14.93 12.78
N ALA A 10 17.39 14.81 11.65
CA ALA A 10 16.78 13.55 11.26
C ALA A 10 17.84 12.55 10.78
N PRO A 11 17.57 11.23 10.87
CA PRO A 11 18.44 10.20 10.31
C PRO A 11 18.87 10.48 8.87
N GLU A 12 20.05 9.98 8.50
CA GLU A 12 20.58 10.14 7.15
C GLU A 12 19.63 9.52 6.10
N SER A 13 19.63 10.07 4.89
CA SER A 13 18.90 9.46 3.78
C SER A 13 19.54 8.11 3.45
N PHE A 14 18.69 7.14 3.12
CA PHE A 14 19.11 5.77 2.87
C PHE A 14 18.37 5.22 1.66
N LYS A 15 18.87 4.10 1.13
CA LYS A 15 18.27 3.44 -0.02
C LYS A 15 17.78 2.05 0.38
N PRO A 16 16.48 1.91 0.69
CA PRO A 16 15.86 0.61 0.88
C PRO A 16 15.91 -0.20 -0.43
N GLU A 17 16.17 -1.51 -0.33
CA GLU A 17 16.29 -2.40 -1.49
C GLU A 17 15.31 -3.57 -1.39
N ILE A 18 14.47 -3.71 -2.41
CA ILE A 18 13.59 -4.88 -2.56
C ILE A 18 14.38 -5.99 -3.25
N ALA A 19 14.46 -7.15 -2.60
CA ALA A 19 15.18 -8.32 -3.08
C ALA A 19 14.33 -9.60 -2.98
N GLN A 20 14.76 -10.63 -3.70
CA GLN A 20 14.18 -11.97 -3.66
C GLN A 20 15.32 -12.97 -3.83
N ASP A 21 15.39 -13.95 -2.94
CA ASP A 21 16.37 -15.04 -3.01
C ASP A 21 15.68 -16.36 -2.67
N PRO A 22 15.79 -17.42 -3.50
CA PRO A 22 15.19 -18.72 -3.23
C PRO A 22 15.58 -19.35 -1.89
N ASN A 23 16.77 -19.01 -1.38
CA ASN A 23 17.31 -19.53 -0.13
C ASN A 23 16.91 -18.69 1.10
N ILE A 24 16.32 -17.50 0.90
CA ILE A 24 15.93 -16.58 1.98
C ILE A 24 14.40 -16.44 1.99
N PHE A 25 13.78 -16.60 3.16
CA PHE A 25 12.33 -16.48 3.35
C PHE A 25 11.49 -17.35 2.39
N GLY A 26 12.05 -18.45 1.88
CA GLY A 26 11.41 -19.34 0.92
C GLY A 26 11.14 -18.69 -0.44
N GLY A 27 12.02 -17.80 -0.91
CA GLY A 27 11.87 -17.14 -2.21
C GLY A 27 10.84 -16.01 -2.22
N LYS A 28 10.44 -15.49 -1.05
CA LYS A 28 9.54 -14.34 -0.95
C LYS A 28 10.28 -13.04 -1.22
N TRP A 29 9.58 -12.04 -1.74
CA TRP A 29 10.05 -10.66 -1.79
C TRP A 29 10.21 -10.11 -0.37
N PHE A 30 11.37 -9.52 -0.11
CA PHE A 30 11.68 -8.87 1.16
C PHE A 30 12.35 -7.52 0.91
N LEU A 31 12.30 -6.65 1.91
CA LEU A 31 12.91 -5.35 1.93
C LEU A 31 14.11 -5.35 2.87
N ALA A 32 15.27 -5.00 2.36
CA ALA A 32 16.47 -4.73 3.15
C ALA A 32 16.66 -3.22 3.27
N PHE A 33 16.93 -2.74 4.48
CA PHE A 33 17.17 -1.33 4.76
C PHE A 33 18.09 -1.17 5.97
N ALA A 34 18.80 -0.05 5.99
CA ALA A 34 19.58 0.42 7.12
C ALA A 34 19.87 1.91 6.90
N THR A 35 19.91 2.68 7.98
CA THR A 35 20.42 4.05 7.98
C THR A 35 21.24 4.30 9.25
N GLN A 36 21.85 5.48 9.33
CA GLN A 36 22.60 5.95 10.49
C GLN A 36 22.06 7.31 10.92
N ASP A 37 22.19 7.59 12.21
CA ASP A 37 21.98 8.91 12.76
C ASP A 37 23.27 9.36 13.48
N LYS A 38 23.62 10.65 13.35
CA LYS A 38 24.87 11.21 13.88
C LYS A 38 24.75 11.77 15.30
N GLY A 39 23.53 11.96 15.79
CA GLY A 39 23.26 12.44 17.12
C GLY A 39 22.95 11.30 18.07
N SER A 40 21.66 11.05 18.27
CA SER A 40 21.11 10.14 19.25
C SER A 40 21.13 8.66 18.82
N GLY A 41 21.31 8.39 17.54
CA GLY A 41 21.28 7.05 16.95
C GLY A 41 19.86 6.55 16.67
N ILE A 42 19.73 5.47 15.91
CA ILE A 42 18.43 4.92 15.53
C ILE A 42 17.74 4.24 16.73
N ASP A 43 16.44 4.50 16.87
CA ASP A 43 15.55 3.84 17.81
C ASP A 43 14.88 2.62 17.15
N HIS A 44 14.06 2.84 16.13
CA HIS A 44 13.38 1.77 15.40
C HIS A 44 13.01 2.18 13.97
N TYR A 45 12.43 1.23 13.23
CA TYR A 45 11.90 1.45 11.89
C TYR A 45 10.42 1.11 11.83
N GLU A 46 9.66 1.86 11.04
CA GLU A 46 8.25 1.57 10.75
C GLU A 46 8.01 1.42 9.25
N ILE A 47 7.17 0.47 8.85
CA ILE A 47 6.78 0.27 7.45
C ILE A 47 5.28 0.41 7.24
N ARG A 48 4.91 0.88 6.04
CA ARG A 48 3.53 0.88 5.53
C ARG A 48 3.51 0.49 4.06
N GLU A 49 2.73 -0.52 3.72
CA GLU A 49 2.45 -0.93 2.34
C GLU A 49 1.07 -0.38 1.93
N ASP A 50 1.02 0.51 0.92
CA ASP A 50 -0.21 1.15 0.45
C ASP A 50 -0.43 0.87 -1.04
N LEU A 51 -1.55 0.24 -1.38
CA LEU A 51 -1.92 -0.09 -2.77
C LEU A 51 -2.41 1.13 -3.57
N GLY A 52 -2.40 2.33 -2.98
CA GLY A 52 -2.70 3.59 -3.65
C GLY A 52 -4.16 3.76 -4.04
N PHE A 53 -5.03 2.85 -3.59
CA PHE A 53 -6.44 2.84 -3.96
C PHE A 53 -7.23 3.89 -3.15
N ARG A 54 -7.26 5.12 -3.65
CA ARG A 54 -7.96 6.25 -3.00
C ARG A 54 -9.34 6.46 -3.60
N ILE A 55 -10.36 5.71 -3.14
CA ILE A 55 -11.74 6.14 -3.38
C ILE A 55 -12.15 7.18 -2.33
N LYS A 56 -12.06 8.46 -2.70
CA LYS A 56 -12.29 9.60 -1.80
C LYS A 56 -13.76 9.77 -1.35
N ASN A 57 -14.73 9.24 -2.11
CA ASN A 57 -16.16 9.49 -1.89
C ASN A 57 -17.01 8.23 -1.63
N LEU A 58 -16.39 7.12 -1.25
CA LEU A 58 -17.12 5.89 -0.98
C LEU A 58 -17.50 5.79 0.49
N GLY A 59 -18.79 5.59 0.78
CA GLY A 59 -19.29 5.38 2.14
C GLY A 59 -18.62 4.18 2.81
N GLY A 60 -18.43 4.23 4.13
CA GLY A 60 -17.63 3.25 4.89
C GLY A 60 -18.07 1.79 4.71
N ILE A 61 -19.37 1.55 4.53
CA ILE A 61 -19.94 0.21 4.31
C ILE A 61 -19.47 -0.37 2.96
N ILE A 62 -19.50 0.44 1.90
CA ILE A 62 -19.12 0.01 0.56
C ILE A 62 -17.61 -0.21 0.49
N LYS A 63 -16.80 0.62 1.18
CA LYS A 63 -15.35 0.40 1.31
C LYS A 63 -15.03 -0.96 1.91
N LYS A 64 -15.68 -1.36 3.00
CA LYS A 64 -15.44 -2.64 3.69
C LYS A 64 -15.76 -3.85 2.81
N PHE A 65 -16.70 -3.72 1.88
CA PHE A 65 -17.13 -4.82 1.02
C PHE A 65 -16.32 -4.92 -0.28
N LEU A 66 -15.94 -3.79 -0.88
CA LEU A 66 -15.23 -3.77 -2.16
C LEU A 66 -13.70 -3.88 -2.03
N ILE A 67 -13.15 -3.56 -0.87
CA ILE A 67 -11.71 -3.49 -0.64
C ILE A 67 -11.28 -4.69 0.23
N PRO A 68 -10.34 -5.55 -0.21
CA PRO A 68 -9.88 -6.68 0.59
C PRO A 68 -9.27 -6.21 1.91
N LYS A 69 -9.42 -6.99 2.99
CA LYS A 69 -8.98 -6.60 4.35
C LYS A 69 -7.48 -6.23 4.41
N SER A 70 -6.65 -6.81 3.54
CA SER A 70 -5.22 -6.49 3.41
C SER A 70 -4.94 -5.03 3.02
N TYR A 71 -5.89 -4.34 2.39
CA TYR A 71 -5.80 -2.94 1.95
C TYR A 71 -6.33 -1.96 3.02
N LEU A 72 -6.87 -2.46 4.13
CA LEU A 72 -7.30 -1.64 5.26
C LEU A 72 -6.18 -1.46 6.30
N LEU A 73 -5.07 -2.20 6.14
CA LEU A 73 -3.87 -2.16 6.98
C LEU A 73 -2.87 -1.10 6.48
N ASN A 74 -3.34 0.10 6.14
CA ASN A 74 -2.48 1.25 5.82
C ASN A 74 -1.90 1.91 7.09
N SER A 75 -1.75 1.15 8.18
CA SER A 75 -1.13 1.62 9.42
C SER A 75 0.37 1.36 9.38
N TRP A 76 1.13 2.30 9.93
CA TRP A 76 2.53 2.08 10.25
C TRP A 76 2.67 0.91 11.21
N GLN A 77 3.67 0.07 10.97
CA GLN A 77 4.01 -1.06 11.81
C GLN A 77 5.52 -1.05 12.05
N GLU A 78 5.94 -1.18 13.30
CA GLU A 78 7.33 -1.37 13.68
C GLU A 78 7.90 -2.67 13.09
N VAL A 79 9.08 -2.59 12.49
CA VAL A 79 9.72 -3.70 11.77
C VAL A 79 11.23 -3.71 11.91
N GLU A 80 11.80 -4.90 11.72
CA GLU A 80 13.24 -5.10 11.59
C GLU A 80 13.63 -5.43 10.15
N SER A 81 14.92 -5.25 9.86
CA SER A 81 15.52 -5.57 8.56
C SER A 81 16.19 -6.95 8.62
N PRO A 82 15.98 -7.83 7.62
CA PRO A 82 15.09 -7.65 6.47
C PRO A 82 13.61 -7.92 6.80
N TYR A 83 12.71 -7.21 6.13
CA TYR A 83 11.26 -7.35 6.28
C TYR A 83 10.63 -8.09 5.10
N VAL A 84 9.89 -9.19 5.34
CA VAL A 84 9.15 -9.89 4.28
C VAL A 84 7.90 -9.08 3.92
N LEU A 85 7.81 -8.64 2.66
CA LEU A 85 6.68 -7.83 2.18
C LEU A 85 5.36 -8.60 2.30
N LYS A 86 4.28 -7.92 2.68
CA LYS A 86 2.94 -8.53 2.65
C LYS A 86 2.44 -8.61 1.21
N ASP A 87 2.72 -7.59 0.40
CA ASP A 87 2.41 -7.59 -1.01
C ASP A 87 3.50 -8.24 -1.86
N GLN A 88 3.40 -9.57 -1.95
CA GLN A 88 4.26 -10.39 -2.80
C GLN A 88 4.05 -10.18 -4.31
N LYS A 89 3.09 -9.32 -4.72
CA LYS A 89 2.85 -8.94 -6.12
C LYS A 89 3.46 -7.59 -6.48
N LEU A 90 4.08 -6.88 -5.54
CA LEU A 90 4.76 -5.58 -5.74
C LEU A 90 3.86 -4.52 -6.42
N LYS A 91 2.59 -4.50 -6.04
CA LYS A 91 1.58 -3.51 -6.48
C LYS A 91 1.44 -2.35 -5.52
N SER A 92 2.04 -2.44 -4.33
CA SER A 92 1.96 -1.45 -3.27
C SER A 92 3.11 -0.45 -3.37
N TRP A 93 2.83 0.79 -3.01
CA TRP A 93 3.83 1.74 -2.54
C TRP A 93 4.34 1.25 -1.18
N VAL A 94 5.65 1.28 -0.99
CA VAL A 94 6.25 0.92 0.29
C VAL A 94 6.85 2.19 0.90
N TYR A 95 6.38 2.55 2.08
CA TYR A 95 6.93 3.63 2.88
C TYR A 95 7.70 3.01 4.03
N ILE A 96 8.97 3.36 4.19
CA ILE A 96 9.81 2.94 5.32
C ILE A 96 10.28 4.19 6.03
N LYS A 97 10.11 4.21 7.35
CA LYS A 97 10.47 5.32 8.22
C LYS A 97 11.53 4.84 9.19
N ALA A 98 12.61 5.59 9.34
CA ALA A 98 13.55 5.45 10.44
C ALA A 98 13.27 6.55 11.47
N ILE A 99 13.24 6.18 12.75
CA ILE A 99 13.04 7.09 13.88
C ILE A 99 14.28 7.00 14.77
N ASP A 100 14.86 8.14 15.11
CA ASP A 100 15.97 8.20 16.08
C ASP A 100 15.46 8.26 17.53
N LYS A 101 16.38 8.19 18.50
CA LYS A 101 16.02 8.23 19.92
C LYS A 101 15.55 9.61 20.40
N ALA A 102 15.73 10.65 19.60
CA ALA A 102 15.20 11.99 19.85
C ALA A 102 13.78 12.18 19.25
N GLY A 103 13.32 11.23 18.43
CA GLY A 103 12.01 11.24 17.76
C GLY A 103 12.02 11.91 16.39
N ASN A 104 13.18 12.24 15.81
CA ASN A 104 13.24 12.75 14.43
C ASN A 104 13.02 11.61 13.45
N GLU A 105 12.29 11.91 12.36
CA GLU A 105 11.87 10.91 11.38
C GLU A 105 12.52 11.13 10.01
N ARG A 106 12.95 10.03 9.38
CA ARG A 106 13.30 9.99 7.94
C ARG A 106 12.42 8.98 7.23
N ILE A 107 11.72 9.41 6.19
CA ILE A 107 10.87 8.53 5.37
C ILE A 107 11.49 8.37 3.99
N GLU A 108 11.65 7.12 3.56
CA GLU A 108 11.99 6.74 2.19
C GLU A 108 10.81 6.02 1.53
N VAL A 109 10.62 6.28 0.24
CA VAL A 109 9.46 5.79 -0.52
C VAL A 109 9.91 4.97 -1.70
N ILE A 110 9.38 3.75 -1.79
CA ILE A 110 9.63 2.84 -2.88
C ILE A 110 8.36 2.76 -3.73
N PRO A 111 8.43 3.13 -5.03
CA PRO A 111 7.28 3.02 -5.90
C PRO A 111 6.95 1.55 -6.19
N GLN A 112 5.67 1.29 -6.46
CA GLN A 112 5.20 -0.01 -6.92
C GLN A 112 5.91 -0.43 -8.22
N LYS A 113 6.26 -1.71 -8.35
CA LYS A 113 6.87 -2.27 -9.56
C LYS A 113 5.82 -2.61 -10.62
N TYR A 114 4.66 -3.07 -10.18
CA TYR A 114 3.56 -3.48 -11.06
C TYR A 114 2.28 -2.74 -10.70
N PRO A 115 2.04 -1.53 -11.26
CA PRO A 115 0.84 -0.76 -10.97
C PRO A 115 -0.44 -1.56 -11.26
N PHE A 116 -1.44 -1.43 -10.37
CA PHE A 116 -2.73 -2.09 -10.55
C PHE A 116 -3.44 -1.59 -11.82
N GLN A 117 -3.75 -2.51 -12.73
CA GLN A 117 -4.49 -2.19 -13.95
C GLN A 117 -6.00 -2.34 -13.73
N TRP A 118 -6.78 -1.36 -14.17
CA TRP A 118 -8.21 -1.27 -13.84
C TRP A 118 -9.03 -2.49 -14.29
N TYR A 119 -8.67 -3.13 -15.40
CA TYR A 119 -9.38 -4.30 -15.94
C TYR A 119 -9.16 -5.61 -15.14
N GLU A 120 -8.21 -5.64 -14.20
CA GLU A 120 -8.01 -6.80 -13.32
C GLU A 120 -9.11 -6.93 -12.24
N SER A 121 -9.93 -5.88 -12.06
CA SER A 121 -11.03 -5.89 -11.11
C SER A 121 -12.30 -6.52 -11.72
N TRP A 122 -12.79 -7.60 -11.10
CA TRP A 122 -14.04 -8.27 -11.47
C TRP A 122 -15.27 -7.35 -11.38
N LEU A 123 -15.17 -6.26 -10.61
CA LEU A 123 -16.25 -5.27 -10.47
C LEU A 123 -16.59 -4.58 -11.79
N TRP A 124 -15.61 -4.34 -12.66
CA TRP A 124 -15.87 -3.74 -13.97
C TRP A 124 -16.63 -4.69 -14.88
N TRP A 125 -16.27 -5.97 -14.87
CA TRP A 125 -17.01 -7.01 -15.58
C TRP A 125 -18.46 -7.11 -15.06
N GLY A 126 -18.65 -7.01 -13.74
CA GLY A 126 -19.98 -6.92 -13.13
C GLY A 126 -20.80 -5.73 -13.65
N ILE A 127 -20.21 -4.53 -13.67
CA ILE A 127 -20.88 -3.32 -14.19
C ILE A 127 -21.25 -3.48 -15.67
N ILE A 128 -20.34 -4.03 -16.48
CA ILE A 128 -20.58 -4.28 -17.92
C ILE A 128 -21.75 -5.26 -18.10
N ILE A 129 -21.76 -6.37 -17.36
CA ILE A 129 -22.84 -7.39 -17.42
C ILE A 129 -24.18 -6.79 -17.01
N VAL A 130 -24.22 -6.02 -15.92
CA VAL A 130 -25.44 -5.34 -15.45
C VAL A 130 -25.93 -4.33 -16.49
N GLY A 131 -25.03 -3.56 -17.11
CA GLY A 131 -25.35 -2.64 -18.19
C GLY A 131 -26.02 -3.33 -19.38
N PHE A 132 -25.46 -4.47 -19.83
CA PHE A 132 -26.05 -5.28 -20.89
C PHE A 132 -27.42 -5.85 -20.50
N ALA A 133 -27.59 -6.32 -19.26
CA ALA A 133 -28.86 -6.84 -18.77
C ALA A 133 -29.95 -5.76 -18.76
N ILE A 134 -29.62 -4.55 -18.31
CA ILE A 134 -30.54 -3.39 -18.32
C ILE A 134 -30.91 -3.03 -19.76
N ALA A 135 -29.93 -2.92 -20.66
CA ALA A 135 -30.18 -2.60 -22.07
C ALA A 135 -31.09 -3.64 -22.74
N TYR A 136 -30.86 -4.93 -22.45
CA TYR A 136 -31.72 -6.01 -22.93
C TYR A 136 -33.16 -5.91 -22.39
N ALA A 137 -33.31 -5.64 -21.09
CA ALA A 137 -34.63 -5.48 -20.46
C ALA A 137 -35.41 -4.28 -21.04
N LEU A 138 -34.74 -3.14 -21.24
CA LEU A 138 -35.33 -1.95 -21.86
C LEU A 138 -35.75 -2.22 -23.31
N LYS A 139 -34.88 -2.88 -24.10
CA LYS A 139 -35.22 -3.29 -25.48
C LYS A 139 -36.46 -4.19 -25.50
N LYS A 140 -36.51 -5.19 -24.62
CA LYS A 140 -37.64 -6.13 -24.52
C LYS A 140 -38.93 -5.42 -24.09
N PHE A 141 -38.85 -4.46 -23.17
CA PHE A 141 -40.00 -3.67 -22.72
C PHE A 141 -40.54 -2.76 -23.82
N LEU A 142 -39.67 -2.04 -24.55
CA LEU A 142 -40.06 -1.17 -25.66
C LEU A 142 -40.68 -1.95 -26.82
N TRP A 143 -40.15 -3.12 -27.17
CA TRP A 143 -40.75 -4.00 -28.19
C TRP A 143 -42.16 -4.46 -27.82
N ARG A 144 -42.43 -4.77 -26.56
CA ARG A 144 -43.78 -5.15 -26.10
C ARG A 144 -44.79 -4.02 -26.22
N LYS A 145 -44.35 -2.76 -26.17
CA LYS A 145 -45.22 -1.57 -26.24
C LYS A 145 -45.55 -1.12 -27.68
N ILE A 146 -44.81 -1.60 -28.67
CA ILE A 146 -45.02 -1.26 -30.10
C ILE A 146 -46.00 -2.24 -30.78
N ILE A 147 -46.19 -3.43 -30.21
CA ILE A 147 -47.00 -4.53 -30.78
C ILE A 147 -48.43 -4.55 -30.19
N HIS A 148 -48.78 -3.56 -29.36
CA HIS A 148 -50.14 -3.28 -28.86
C HIS A 148 -50.48 -1.83 -29.18
#